data_AF-A0A7S0GSU3-F1
#
_entry.id   AF-A0A7S0GSU3-F1
#
_cell.length_a   1.000
_cell.length_b   1.000
_cell.length_c   1.000
_cell.angle_alpha   90.00
_cell.angle_beta   90.00
_cell.angle_gamma   90.00
#
_symmetry.space_group_name_H-M   'P 1'
#
loop_
_entity.id
_entity.type
_entity.pdbx_description
1 polymer ?
#
loop_
_entity_poly.entity_id
_entity_poly.type
_entity_poly.pdbx_seq_one_letter_code
_entity_poly.pdbx_strand_id
1 'polypeptide(L)'
;MGASESSPEVRYKRELLKLSWRLALTIQDQAVTKKSSSALDEQKSKAAMTFRSDKMYKPFHVDFEVQFFKYCPDLSKKFPTDFSLVSRMIQTFVTKAIESKSVGELAKRFSKSHQKYRLKQEHFNGFSEALVDTLQVRLGKFGTIELIKIWREVTDALVSVMQREYNSSR
;
A
#
# COMPACT_ATOMS: atom_id res chain seq x y z
N MET A 1 15.45 9.73 26.79
CA MET A 1 14.65 8.64 27.35
C MET A 1 14.15 7.78 26.20
N GLY A 2 14.90 6.73 25.87
CA GLY A 2 14.56 5.82 24.77
C GLY A 2 13.62 4.73 25.28
N ALA A 3 12.33 4.86 24.98
CA ALA A 3 11.42 3.72 25.09
C ALA A 3 11.97 2.63 24.17
N SER A 4 12.32 1.47 24.74
CA SER A 4 12.97 0.42 23.98
C SER A 4 12.05 -0.07 22.87
N GLU A 5 12.56 -0.13 21.65
CA GLU A 5 11.91 -0.79 20.51
C GLU A 5 11.76 -2.32 20.72
N SER A 6 11.78 -2.82 21.96
CA SER A 6 11.95 -4.22 22.32
C SER A 6 10.76 -4.84 23.06
N SER A 7 9.60 -4.19 23.11
CA SER A 7 8.38 -4.87 23.60
C SER A 7 7.96 -5.97 22.61
N PRO A 8 7.65 -7.20 23.08
CA PRO A 8 7.11 -8.27 22.26
C PRO A 8 5.88 -7.85 21.44
N GLU A 9 5.06 -6.96 21.98
CA GLU A 9 3.85 -6.45 21.30
C GLU A 9 4.21 -5.62 20.06
N VAL A 10 5.20 -4.73 20.16
CA VAL A 10 5.66 -3.89 19.04
C VAL A 10 6.23 -4.76 17.93
N ARG A 11 7.03 -5.78 18.30
CA ARG A 11 7.58 -6.74 17.34
C ARG A 11 6.46 -7.53 16.65
N TYR A 12 5.46 -7.99 17.40
CA TYR A 12 4.33 -8.73 16.85
C TYR A 12 3.52 -7.89 15.86
N LYS A 13 3.14 -6.66 16.23
CA LYS A 13 2.44 -5.72 15.34
C LYS A 13 3.22 -5.47 14.06
N ARG A 14 4.54 -5.29 14.16
CA ARG A 14 5.43 -5.11 13.01
C ARG A 14 5.42 -6.32 12.07
N GLU A 15 5.53 -7.53 12.59
CA GLU A 15 5.51 -8.74 11.76
C GLU A 15 4.13 -8.99 11.14
N LEU A 16 3.03 -8.72 11.85
CA LEU A 16 1.68 -8.74 11.29
C LEU A 16 1.55 -7.77 10.10
N LEU A 17 2.04 -6.54 10.25
CA LEU A 17 2.05 -5.55 9.18
C LEU A 17 2.88 -6.03 7.98
N LYS A 18 4.08 -6.58 8.19
CA LYS A 18 4.91 -7.13 7.10
C LYS A 18 4.21 -8.26 6.35
N LEU A 19 3.64 -9.21 7.08
CA LEU A 19 2.99 -10.39 6.48
C LEU A 19 1.72 -10.00 5.74
N SER A 20 0.87 -9.18 6.35
CA SER A 20 -0.35 -8.69 5.69
C SER A 20 -0.04 -7.78 4.50
N TRP A 21 1.01 -6.96 4.58
CA TRP A 21 1.46 -6.17 3.43
C TRP A 21 1.90 -7.06 2.27
N ARG A 22 2.74 -8.06 2.55
CA ARG A 22 3.15 -9.04 1.54
C ARG A 22 1.95 -9.78 0.96
N LEU A 23 1.00 -10.21 1.78
CA LEU A 23 -0.21 -10.88 1.31
C LEU A 23 -1.04 -9.98 0.38
N ALA A 24 -1.24 -8.71 0.75
CA ALA A 24 -1.94 -7.73 -0.07
C ALA A 24 -1.22 -7.47 -1.41
N LEU A 25 0.10 -7.60 -1.44
CA LEU A 25 0.91 -7.46 -2.66
C LEU A 25 1.10 -8.76 -3.45
N THR A 26 1.04 -9.95 -2.84
CA THR A 26 1.31 -11.25 -3.52
C THR A 26 0.23 -11.59 -4.54
N ILE A 27 -0.93 -10.95 -4.41
CA ILE A 27 -1.98 -10.87 -5.43
C ILE A 27 -1.46 -10.21 -6.74
N GLN A 28 -0.29 -9.59 -6.76
CA GLN A 28 0.24 -8.85 -7.91
C GLN A 28 1.18 -9.67 -8.82
N ASP A 29 1.63 -10.88 -8.45
CA ASP A 29 2.89 -11.42 -9.01
C ASP A 29 2.78 -12.70 -9.89
N GLN A 30 1.62 -12.96 -10.50
CA GLN A 30 1.50 -14.05 -11.51
C GLN A 30 1.34 -13.57 -12.95
N ALA A 31 1.34 -12.25 -13.21
CA ALA A 31 1.21 -11.70 -14.56
C ALA A 31 2.55 -11.36 -15.24
N VAL A 32 3.66 -11.26 -14.48
CA VAL A 32 4.96 -10.77 -15.02
C VAL A 32 5.97 -11.90 -15.28
N THR A 33 5.78 -13.09 -14.72
CA THR A 33 6.73 -14.22 -14.83
C THR A 33 6.48 -15.15 -16.03
N LYS A 34 5.76 -14.72 -17.07
CA LYS A 34 5.53 -15.53 -18.28
C LYS A 34 6.58 -15.31 -19.38
N LYS A 35 7.85 -15.11 -19.00
CA LYS A 35 8.96 -15.01 -19.97
C LYS A 35 10.26 -15.61 -19.44
N SER A 36 10.25 -16.88 -18.99
CA SER A 36 11.41 -17.77 -19.13
C SER A 36 11.09 -19.21 -18.71
N SER A 37 11.69 -20.17 -19.43
CA SER A 37 11.86 -21.60 -19.11
C SER A 37 10.61 -22.48 -19.23
N SER A 38 10.44 -23.27 -20.30
CA SER A 38 11.07 -24.58 -20.63
C SER A 38 10.33 -25.78 -20.04
N ALA A 39 10.36 -26.90 -20.77
CA ALA A 39 9.41 -28.03 -20.78
C ALA A 39 9.20 -28.84 -19.48
N LEU A 40 9.67 -28.36 -18.33
CA LEU A 40 9.42 -28.93 -17.00
C LEU A 40 8.10 -28.45 -16.36
N ASP A 41 7.39 -27.53 -17.01
CA ASP A 41 6.22 -26.84 -16.44
C ASP A 41 4.87 -27.51 -16.71
N GLU A 42 4.78 -28.55 -17.55
CA GLU A 42 3.47 -29.08 -17.95
C GLU A 42 2.76 -29.86 -16.82
N GLN A 43 3.54 -30.48 -15.92
CA GLN A 43 2.99 -31.22 -14.76
C GLN A 43 2.68 -30.29 -13.58
N LYS A 44 3.42 -29.18 -13.40
CA LYS A 44 3.08 -28.11 -12.43
C LYS A 44 1.94 -27.22 -12.93
N SER A 45 1.78 -27.08 -14.25
CA SER A 45 0.69 -26.35 -14.90
C SER A 45 -0.67 -26.99 -14.63
N LYS A 46 -0.78 -28.33 -14.64
CA LYS A 46 -2.04 -29.01 -14.29
C LYS A 46 -2.46 -28.83 -12.83
N ALA A 47 -1.53 -28.87 -11.88
CA ALA A 47 -1.84 -28.60 -10.47
C ALA A 47 -2.14 -27.11 -10.19
N ALA A 48 -1.49 -26.20 -10.92
CA ALA A 48 -1.76 -24.77 -10.85
C ALA A 48 -3.08 -24.37 -11.55
N MET A 49 -3.51 -25.09 -12.59
CA MET A 49 -4.75 -24.82 -13.31
C MET A 49 -6.01 -25.14 -12.49
N THR A 50 -5.98 -26.17 -11.64
CA THR A 50 -7.12 -26.51 -10.77
C THR A 50 -7.35 -25.49 -9.64
N PHE A 51 -6.39 -24.61 -9.38
CA PHE A 51 -6.51 -23.52 -8.40
C PHE A 51 -6.76 -22.13 -9.05
N ARG A 52 -6.92 -22.08 -10.39
CA ARG A 52 -6.81 -20.84 -11.19
C ARG A 52 -8.10 -20.35 -11.87
N SER A 53 -9.28 -20.90 -11.57
CA SER A 53 -10.54 -20.34 -12.08
C SER A 53 -11.21 -19.45 -11.02
N ASP A 54 -10.96 -18.13 -11.08
CA ASP A 54 -12.01 -17.08 -11.04
C ASP A 54 -11.53 -15.68 -10.63
N LYS A 55 -10.30 -15.50 -10.16
CA LYS A 55 -9.80 -14.15 -9.84
C LYS A 55 -8.54 -13.87 -10.64
N MET A 56 -8.72 -13.24 -11.81
CA MET A 56 -7.65 -12.48 -12.44
C MET A 56 -7.24 -11.39 -11.46
N TYR A 57 -6.17 -11.66 -10.71
CA TYR A 57 -5.73 -10.77 -9.67
C TYR A 57 -5.17 -9.50 -10.32
N LYS A 58 -5.86 -8.37 -10.08
CA LYS A 58 -5.48 -7.08 -10.63
C LYS A 58 -4.28 -6.51 -9.84
N PRO A 59 -3.47 -5.61 -10.42
CA PRO A 59 -2.43 -4.91 -9.68
C PRO A 59 -2.97 -4.08 -8.51
N PHE A 60 -2.15 -3.87 -7.46
CA PHE A 60 -2.55 -3.10 -6.26
C PHE A 60 -3.13 -1.72 -6.57
N HIS A 61 -2.54 -0.99 -7.51
CA HIS A 61 -3.02 0.33 -7.88
C HIS A 61 -4.45 0.33 -8.41
N VAL A 62 -4.95 -0.77 -9.00
CA VAL A 62 -6.30 -0.79 -9.56
C VAL A 62 -7.34 -0.72 -8.45
N ASP A 63 -7.15 -1.52 -7.39
CA ASP A 63 -8.04 -1.47 -6.23
C ASP A 63 -7.86 -0.15 -5.48
N PHE A 64 -6.60 0.30 -5.33
CA PHE A 64 -6.30 1.57 -4.68
C PHE A 64 -6.92 2.76 -5.39
N GLU A 65 -6.85 2.83 -6.71
CA GLU A 65 -7.44 3.89 -7.51
C GLU A 65 -8.95 3.96 -7.31
N VAL A 66 -9.62 2.80 -7.37
CA VAL A 66 -11.07 2.70 -7.14
C VAL A 66 -11.44 3.24 -5.76
N GLN A 67 -10.67 2.92 -4.71
CA GLN A 67 -10.96 3.47 -3.38
C GLN A 67 -10.57 4.95 -3.29
N PHE A 68 -9.41 5.33 -3.80
CA PHE A 68 -8.89 6.69 -3.71
C PHE A 68 -9.81 7.72 -4.34
N PHE A 69 -10.40 7.43 -5.51
CA PHE A 69 -11.31 8.36 -6.15
C PHE A 69 -12.73 8.36 -5.59
N LYS A 70 -13.12 7.40 -4.75
CA LYS A 70 -14.33 7.54 -3.94
C LYS A 70 -14.17 8.67 -2.92
N TYR A 71 -12.98 8.79 -2.32
CA TYR A 71 -12.69 9.80 -1.32
C TYR A 71 -12.20 11.13 -1.91
N CYS A 72 -11.47 11.08 -3.04
CA CYS A 72 -10.86 12.24 -3.69
C CYS A 72 -11.25 12.35 -5.18
N PRO A 73 -12.56 12.47 -5.51
CA PRO A 73 -13.01 12.41 -6.90
C PRO A 73 -12.47 13.55 -7.79
N ASP A 74 -12.19 14.72 -7.20
CA ASP A 74 -11.66 15.89 -7.90
C ASP A 74 -10.20 15.71 -8.37
N LEU A 75 -9.47 14.75 -7.78
CA LEU A 75 -8.10 14.42 -8.16
C LEU A 75 -8.01 13.44 -9.34
N SER A 76 -9.11 12.80 -9.74
CA SER A 76 -9.15 11.78 -10.83
C SER A 76 -8.45 12.25 -12.12
N LYS A 77 -8.78 13.45 -12.60
CA LYS A 77 -8.20 14.03 -13.84
C LYS A 77 -6.74 14.48 -13.71
N LYS A 78 -6.23 14.62 -12.48
CA LYS A 78 -4.86 15.08 -12.19
C LYS A 78 -3.92 13.93 -11.83
N PHE A 79 -4.48 12.73 -11.66
CA PHE A 79 -3.74 11.57 -11.21
C PHE A 79 -2.79 11.08 -12.32
N PRO A 80 -1.58 10.62 -11.98
CA PRO A 80 -0.65 10.10 -12.97
C PRO A 80 -1.27 8.93 -13.74
N THR A 81 -1.07 8.91 -15.06
CA THR A 81 -1.43 7.75 -15.92
C THR A 81 -0.47 6.58 -15.74
N ASP A 82 0.75 6.84 -15.23
CA ASP A 82 1.69 5.80 -14.84
C ASP A 82 1.39 5.29 -13.42
N PHE A 83 0.45 4.35 -13.35
CA PHE A 83 0.07 3.69 -12.11
C PHE A 83 1.17 2.79 -11.51
N SER A 84 2.19 2.44 -12.30
CA SER A 84 3.35 1.67 -11.81
C SER A 84 4.20 2.52 -10.87
N LEU A 85 4.37 3.81 -11.18
CA LEU A 85 5.05 4.77 -10.34
C LEU A 85 4.31 4.96 -9.01
N VAL A 86 2.99 5.16 -9.07
CA VAL A 86 2.14 5.31 -7.87
C VAL A 86 2.25 4.08 -6.97
N SER A 87 2.15 2.88 -7.56
CA SER A 87 2.31 1.62 -6.82
C SER A 87 3.65 1.55 -6.10
N ARG A 88 4.75 1.88 -6.79
CA ARG A 88 6.10 1.84 -6.23
C ARG A 88 6.29 2.87 -5.12
N MET A 89 5.70 4.05 -5.26
CA MET A 89 5.74 5.09 -4.23
C MET A 89 5.02 4.64 -2.96
N ILE A 90 3.79 4.12 -3.07
CA ILE A 90 3.03 3.60 -1.93
C ILE A 90 3.79 2.44 -1.28
N GLN A 91 4.28 1.49 -2.08
CA GLN A 91 5.07 0.35 -1.57
C GLN A 91 6.32 0.79 -0.82
N THR A 92 7.08 1.74 -1.36
CA THR A 92 8.28 2.26 -0.70
C THR A 92 7.94 2.95 0.61
N PHE A 93 6.86 3.75 0.62
CA PHE A 93 6.44 4.52 1.79
C PHE A 93 5.96 3.61 2.93
N VAL A 94 5.04 2.69 2.62
CA VAL A 94 4.49 1.71 3.57
C VAL A 94 5.59 0.80 4.10
N THR A 95 6.46 0.28 3.24
CA THR A 95 7.55 -0.62 3.67
C THR A 95 8.49 0.08 4.66
N LYS A 96 8.88 1.33 4.39
CA LYS A 96 9.73 2.10 5.31
C LYS A 96 9.04 2.36 6.65
N ALA A 97 7.74 2.66 6.64
CA ALA A 97 6.95 2.86 7.85
C ALA A 97 6.93 1.61 8.73
N ILE A 98 6.65 0.45 8.12
CA ILE A 98 6.63 -0.85 8.80
C ILE A 98 8.00 -1.20 9.37
N GLU A 99 9.08 -0.90 8.63
CA GLU A 99 10.46 -1.11 9.08
C GLU A 99 10.91 -0.10 10.14
N SER A 100 10.02 0.80 10.58
CA SER A 100 10.31 1.89 11.52
C SER A 100 11.50 2.76 11.08
N LYS A 101 11.75 2.81 9.77
CA LYS A 101 12.74 3.70 9.18
C LYS A 101 12.12 5.09 9.09
N SER A 102 12.93 6.12 9.28
CA SER A 102 12.47 7.50 9.10
C SER A 102 11.85 7.68 7.71
N VAL A 103 10.58 8.05 7.70
CA VAL A 103 9.83 8.40 6.48
C VAL A 103 9.91 9.90 6.19
N GLY A 104 10.51 10.71 7.06
CA GLY A 104 10.54 12.17 6.93
C GLY A 104 11.14 12.68 5.62
N GLU A 105 12.33 12.20 5.24
CA GLU A 105 12.95 12.58 3.96
C GLU A 105 12.14 12.14 2.75
N LEU A 106 11.49 10.98 2.83
CA LEU A 106 10.63 10.49 1.75
C LEU A 106 9.33 11.32 1.67
N ALA A 107 8.73 11.63 2.81
CA ALA A 107 7.58 12.49 2.94
C ALA A 107 7.87 13.89 2.43
N LYS A 108 9.05 14.45 2.71
CA LYS A 108 9.51 15.75 2.20
C LYS A 108 9.66 15.74 0.67
N ARG A 109 10.28 14.69 0.11
CA ARG A 109 10.39 14.53 -1.36
C ARG A 109 9.02 14.43 -2.02
N PHE A 110 8.12 13.62 -1.46
CA PHE A 110 6.76 13.47 -1.97
C PHE A 110 5.97 14.77 -1.80
N SER A 111 6.08 15.45 -0.68
CA SER A 111 5.41 16.73 -0.44
C SER A 111 5.77 17.76 -1.50
N LYS A 112 7.05 17.90 -1.83
CA LYS A 112 7.52 18.77 -2.92
C LYS A 112 6.89 18.40 -4.27
N SER A 113 6.88 17.12 -4.64
CA SER A 113 6.29 16.68 -5.91
C SER A 113 4.77 16.88 -5.96
N HIS A 114 4.11 16.93 -4.80
CA HIS A 114 2.66 17.09 -4.69
C HIS A 114 2.19 18.55 -4.56
N GLN A 115 3.07 19.53 -4.34
CA GLN A 115 2.68 20.95 -4.20
C GLN A 115 1.85 21.45 -5.39
N LYS A 116 2.24 21.07 -6.61
CA LYS A 116 1.55 21.46 -7.84
C LYS A 116 0.07 21.04 -7.90
N TYR A 117 -0.35 20.04 -7.12
CA TYR A 117 -1.72 19.56 -7.09
C TYR A 117 -2.62 20.34 -6.12
N ARG A 118 -2.06 21.26 -5.32
CA ARG A 118 -2.77 22.07 -4.33
C ARG A 118 -3.65 21.22 -3.41
N LEU A 119 -3.05 20.19 -2.82
CA LEU A 119 -3.73 19.28 -1.91
C LEU A 119 -4.30 20.02 -0.70
N LYS A 120 -5.41 19.49 -0.19
CA LYS A 120 -6.11 19.93 1.01
C LYS A 120 -6.12 18.80 2.04
N GLN A 121 -6.48 19.10 3.28
CA GLN A 121 -6.64 18.11 4.36
C GLN A 121 -7.49 16.91 3.92
N GLU A 122 -8.61 17.16 3.24
CA GLU A 122 -9.52 16.11 2.77
C GLU A 122 -8.85 15.07 1.86
N HIS A 123 -7.85 15.48 1.06
CA HIS A 123 -7.12 14.54 0.19
C HIS A 123 -6.17 13.64 0.97
N PHE A 124 -5.58 14.16 2.04
CA PHE A 124 -4.71 13.39 2.94
C PHE A 124 -5.54 12.35 3.72
N ASN A 125 -6.70 12.77 4.25
CA ASN A 125 -7.62 11.86 4.92
C ASN A 125 -8.15 10.80 3.94
N GLY A 126 -8.53 11.20 2.73
CA GLY A 126 -8.99 10.30 1.69
C GLY A 126 -7.93 9.29 1.25
N PHE A 127 -6.65 9.66 1.24
CA PHE A 127 -5.55 8.71 1.03
C PHE A 127 -5.50 7.65 2.15
N SER A 128 -5.66 8.07 3.42
CA SER A 128 -5.67 7.13 4.55
C SER A 128 -6.80 6.11 4.43
N GLU A 129 -8.02 6.58 4.24
CA GLU A 129 -9.19 5.73 4.07
C GLU A 129 -9.06 4.80 2.86
N ALA A 130 -8.60 5.33 1.72
CA ALA A 130 -8.42 4.54 0.52
C ALA A 130 -7.41 3.41 0.70
N LEU A 131 -6.29 3.64 1.40
CA LEU A 131 -5.30 2.61 1.64
C LEU A 131 -5.86 1.51 2.54
N VAL A 132 -6.55 1.89 3.62
CA VAL A 132 -7.18 0.94 4.56
C VAL A 132 -8.26 0.11 3.86
N ASP A 133 -9.14 0.73 3.08
CA ASP A 133 -10.18 0.01 2.33
C ASP A 133 -9.60 -0.91 1.27
N THR A 134 -8.50 -0.49 0.62
CA THR A 134 -7.78 -1.35 -0.34
C THR A 134 -7.22 -2.58 0.35
N LEU A 135 -6.65 -2.41 1.54
CA LEU A 135 -6.15 -3.53 2.35
C LEU A 135 -7.28 -4.44 2.79
N GLN A 136 -8.43 -3.89 3.23
CA GLN A 136 -9.61 -4.68 3.58
C GLN A 136 -10.08 -5.55 2.42
N VAL A 137 -10.20 -4.97 1.22
CA VAL A 137 -10.62 -5.69 0.00
C VAL A 137 -9.63 -6.81 -0.34
N ARG A 138 -8.32 -6.53 -0.26
CA ARG A 138 -7.28 -7.48 -0.67
C ARG A 138 -7.03 -8.59 0.34
N LEU A 139 -7.09 -8.28 1.62
CA LEU A 139 -6.93 -9.27 2.69
C LEU A 139 -8.19 -10.11 2.85
N GLY A 140 -9.37 -9.58 2.51
CA GLY A 140 -10.65 -10.27 2.62
C GLY A 140 -10.85 -10.80 4.04
N LYS A 141 -11.05 -12.11 4.17
CA LYS A 141 -11.21 -12.78 5.47
C LYS A 141 -9.98 -12.70 6.39
N PHE A 142 -8.79 -12.42 5.85
CA PHE A 142 -7.57 -12.24 6.64
C PHE A 142 -7.42 -10.82 7.19
N GLY A 143 -8.22 -9.87 6.70
CA GLY A 143 -8.28 -8.50 7.22
C GLY A 143 -9.19 -8.42 8.43
N THR A 144 -8.74 -8.96 9.57
CA THR A 144 -9.51 -8.90 10.82
C THR A 144 -9.67 -7.44 11.29
N ILE A 145 -10.64 -7.19 12.16
CA ILE A 145 -10.91 -5.85 12.72
C ILE A 145 -9.65 -5.29 13.39
N GLU A 146 -8.94 -6.12 14.16
CA GLU A 146 -7.72 -5.74 14.87
C GLU A 146 -6.59 -5.40 13.90
N LEU A 147 -6.40 -6.21 12.85
CA LEU A 147 -5.38 -5.94 11.85
C LEU A 147 -5.64 -4.64 11.10
N ILE A 148 -6.91 -4.37 10.77
CA ILE A 148 -7.32 -3.17 10.04
C ILE A 148 -7.18 -1.93 10.94
N LYS A 149 -7.43 -2.06 12.25
CA LYS A 149 -7.12 -1.02 13.23
C LYS A 149 -5.62 -0.69 13.27
N ILE A 150 -4.75 -1.71 13.29
CA ILE A 150 -3.29 -1.51 13.25
C ILE A 150 -2.88 -0.80 11.95
N TRP A 151 -3.47 -1.18 10.81
CA TRP A 151 -3.22 -0.52 9.53
C TRP A 151 -3.67 0.94 9.49
N ARG A 152 -4.80 1.25 10.12
CA ARG A 152 -5.29 2.62 10.26
C ARG A 152 -4.32 3.46 11.08
N GLU A 153 -3.87 2.98 12.24
CA GLU A 153 -2.87 3.66 13.07
C GLU A 153 -1.59 4.00 12.28
N VAL A 154 -1.06 3.05 11.51
CA VAL A 154 0.14 3.26 10.68
C VAL A 154 -0.13 4.26 9.56
N THR A 155 -1.28 4.15 8.90
CA THR A 155 -1.60 5.01 7.75
C THR A 155 -1.85 6.45 8.19
N ASP A 156 -2.53 6.66 9.31
CA ASP A 156 -2.75 7.98 9.89
C ASP A 156 -1.43 8.63 10.31
N ALA A 157 -0.50 7.86 10.89
CA ALA A 157 0.83 8.33 11.21
C ALA A 157 1.61 8.73 9.94
N LEU A 158 1.54 7.92 8.88
CA LEU A 158 2.16 8.20 7.59
C LEU A 158 1.63 9.50 6.96
N VAL A 159 0.31 9.63 6.91
CA VAL A 159 -0.38 10.80 6.35
C VAL A 159 -0.05 12.04 7.17
N SER A 160 -0.02 11.94 8.50
CA SER A 160 0.36 13.05 9.39
C SER A 160 1.76 13.58 9.09
N VAL A 161 2.74 12.70 8.83
CA VAL A 161 4.09 13.13 8.45
C VAL A 161 4.10 13.78 7.07
N MET A 162 3.42 13.19 6.08
CA MET A 162 3.31 13.80 4.75
C MET A 162 2.66 15.19 4.80
N GLN A 163 1.58 15.31 5.55
CA GLN A 163 0.87 16.57 5.66
C GLN A 163 1.72 17.66 6.34
N ARG A 164 2.45 17.30 7.41
CA ARG A 164 3.37 18.22 8.07
C ARG A 164 4.42 18.76 7.10
N GLU A 165 5.06 17.86 6.35
CA GLU A 165 6.08 18.24 5.35
C GLU A 165 5.48 19.03 4.17
N TYR A 166 4.24 18.74 3.81
CA TYR A 166 3.50 19.47 2.79
C TYR A 166 3.19 20.91 3.23
N ASN A 167 2.76 21.10 4.47
CA ASN A 167 2.45 22.42 5.00
C ASN A 167 3.71 23.25 5.32
N SER A 168 4.82 22.61 5.71
CA SER A 168 6.09 23.31 5.97
C SER A 168 6.81 23.79 4.71
N SER A 169 6.43 23.27 3.54
CA SER A 169 7.04 23.59 2.25
C SER A 169 6.23 24.59 1.40
N ARG A 170 5.14 25.15 1.96
CA ARG A 170 4.34 26.21 1.34
C ARG A 170 4.82 27.58 1.81
#